data_AF-A0A243SF93-F1
#
_entry.id   AF-A0A243SF93-F1
#
_cell.length_a   1.000
_cell.length_b   1.000
_cell.length_c   1.000
_cell.angle_alpha   90.00
_cell.angle_beta   90.00
_cell.angle_gamma   90.00
#
_symmetry.space_group_name_H-M   'P 1'
#
loop_
_entity.id
_entity.type
_entity.pdbx_description
1 polymer ?
#
loop_
_entity_poly.entity_id
_entity_poly.type
_entity_poly.pdbx_seq_one_letter_code
_entity_poly.pdbx_strand_id
1 'polypeptide(L)'
;MEKDKIKLNEFIENPEHYFVLLKPTLETRNDIHIIEINVQGYRDLFCMIMDLLKTAKFALDGIEVSTESTINTERYVGSLLRIIEMLIPLEEAELLDMLYIKYLNEKNKSDFN
;
A
#
# COMPACT_ATOMS: atom_id res chain seq x y z
N MET A 1 29.58 -11.67 -2.97
CA MET A 1 28.37 -10.83 -2.89
C MET A 1 27.80 -10.67 -4.30
N GLU A 2 27.39 -11.79 -4.92
CA GLU A 2 27.09 -11.87 -6.37
C GLU A 2 25.88 -12.77 -6.71
N LYS A 3 25.14 -13.27 -5.71
CA LYS A 3 24.12 -14.32 -5.91
C LYS A 3 22.68 -13.82 -6.07
N ASP A 4 22.40 -12.55 -5.86
CA ASP A 4 21.02 -12.01 -5.87
C ASP A 4 20.71 -11.20 -7.14
N LYS A 5 21.13 -11.69 -8.30
CA LYS A 5 20.60 -11.17 -9.58
C LYS A 5 19.30 -11.89 -9.88
N ILE A 6 18.19 -11.31 -9.43
CA ILE A 6 16.85 -11.71 -9.89
C ILE A 6 16.89 -11.70 -11.42
N LYS A 7 16.68 -12.85 -12.05
CA LYS A 7 16.59 -12.94 -13.51
C LYS A 7 15.25 -12.33 -13.89
N LEU A 8 15.29 -11.14 -14.46
CA LEU A 8 14.10 -10.39 -14.89
C LEU A 8 13.10 -11.28 -15.67
N ASN A 9 13.60 -12.17 -16.53
CA ASN A 9 12.78 -13.10 -17.29
C ASN A 9 12.05 -14.11 -16.40
N GLU A 10 12.68 -14.62 -15.34
CA GLU A 10 12.05 -15.57 -14.41
C GLU A 10 10.95 -14.91 -13.59
N PHE A 11 11.18 -13.66 -13.18
CA PHE A 11 10.19 -12.83 -12.49
C PHE A 11 8.98 -12.50 -13.37
N ILE A 12 9.19 -12.23 -14.67
CA ILE A 12 8.11 -11.97 -15.62
C ILE A 12 7.28 -13.23 -15.89
N GLU A 13 7.94 -14.38 -16.05
CA GLU A 13 7.29 -15.64 -16.43
C GLU A 13 6.56 -16.33 -15.27
N ASN A 14 7.03 -16.17 -14.01
CA ASN A 14 6.44 -16.84 -12.85
C ASN A 14 6.32 -15.92 -11.62
N PRO A 15 5.53 -14.83 -11.70
CA PRO A 15 5.42 -13.84 -10.64
C PRO A 15 4.91 -14.43 -9.31
N GLU A 16 4.07 -15.47 -9.33
CA GLU A 16 3.50 -16.10 -8.14
C GLU A 16 4.53 -16.70 -7.16
N HIS A 17 5.73 -17.06 -7.64
CA HIS A 17 6.80 -17.57 -6.76
C HIS A 17 7.46 -16.47 -5.91
N TYR A 18 7.35 -15.21 -6.35
CA TYR A 18 7.97 -14.07 -5.69
C TYR A 18 6.97 -13.25 -4.87
N PHE A 19 5.69 -13.26 -5.26
CA PHE A 19 4.61 -12.61 -4.52
C PHE A 19 3.83 -13.61 -3.68
N VAL A 20 4.47 -14.16 -2.66
CA VAL A 20 3.77 -14.96 -1.64
C VAL A 20 2.98 -14.00 -0.75
N LEU A 21 1.67 -13.92 -0.98
CA LEU A 21 0.77 -13.20 -0.07
C LEU A 21 0.87 -13.85 1.31
N LEU A 22 1.32 -13.10 2.31
CA LEU A 22 1.34 -13.58 3.69
C LEU A 22 -0.08 -13.95 4.09
N LYS A 23 -0.33 -15.24 4.33
CA LYS A 23 -1.65 -15.69 4.74
C LYS A 23 -1.99 -15.02 6.07
N PRO A 24 -3.17 -14.39 6.18
CA PRO A 24 -3.60 -13.81 7.43
C PRO A 24 -3.63 -14.88 8.52
N THR A 25 -3.11 -14.55 9.71
CA THR A 25 -3.10 -15.43 10.90
C THR A 25 -4.50 -15.52 11.51
N LEU A 26 -5.46 -16.05 10.74
CA LEU A 26 -6.87 -16.17 11.15
C LEU A 26 -7.07 -17.27 12.22
N GLU A 27 -6.16 -18.24 12.31
CA GLU A 27 -6.35 -19.40 13.19
C GLU A 27 -5.65 -19.27 14.56
N THR A 28 -4.82 -18.26 14.77
CA THR A 28 -3.92 -18.19 15.95
C THR A 28 -4.18 -17.01 16.89
N ARG A 29 -4.96 -15.99 16.51
CA ARG A 29 -5.10 -14.75 17.28
C ARG A 29 -6.49 -14.10 17.14
N ASN A 30 -7.23 -14.04 18.25
CA ASN A 30 -8.56 -13.42 18.32
C ASN A 30 -8.53 -11.87 18.43
N ASP A 31 -7.35 -11.27 18.59
CA ASP A 31 -7.13 -9.82 18.73
C ASP A 31 -6.86 -9.10 17.40
N ILE A 32 -6.81 -9.84 16.29
CA ILE A 32 -6.54 -9.29 14.96
C ILE A 32 -7.85 -9.23 14.17
N HIS A 33 -8.28 -8.02 13.84
CA HIS A 33 -9.43 -7.79 12.96
C HIS A 33 -8.94 -7.55 11.54
N ILE A 34 -9.40 -8.37 10.61
CA ILE A 34 -9.03 -8.32 9.19
C ILE A 34 -10.26 -7.94 8.39
N ILE A 35 -10.12 -6.91 7.57
CA ILE A 35 -11.16 -6.48 6.63
C ILE A 35 -10.59 -6.64 5.24
N GLU A 36 -11.31 -7.35 4.39
CA GLU A 36 -11.00 -7.44 2.97
C GLU A 36 -11.59 -6.21 2.26
N ILE A 37 -10.74 -5.51 1.52
CA ILE A 37 -11.14 -4.29 0.82
C ILE A 37 -10.84 -4.47 -0.66
N ASN A 38 -11.88 -4.32 -1.47
CA ASN A 38 -11.75 -4.35 -2.92
C ASN A 38 -11.42 -2.96 -3.43
N VAL A 39 -10.33 -2.86 -4.18
CA VAL A 39 -9.88 -1.62 -4.83
C VAL A 39 -9.87 -1.84 -6.33
N GLN A 40 -10.18 -0.79 -7.09
CA GLN A 40 -10.24 -0.89 -8.55
C GLN A 40 -8.85 -0.94 -9.21
N GLY A 41 -7.84 -0.38 -8.55
CA GLY A 41 -6.47 -0.28 -9.04
C GLY A 41 -5.52 0.25 -7.97
N TYR A 42 -4.24 0.39 -8.34
CA TYR A 42 -3.19 0.90 -7.46
C TYR A 42 -3.45 2.33 -7.02
N ARG A 43 -4.02 3.15 -7.89
CA ARG A 43 -4.34 4.53 -7.56
C ARG A 43 -5.39 4.62 -6.46
N ASP A 44 -6.44 3.81 -6.57
CA ASP A 44 -7.51 3.72 -5.59
C ASP A 44 -6.99 3.23 -4.23
N LEU A 45 -6.11 2.21 -4.24
CA LEU A 45 -5.40 1.75 -3.05
C LEU A 45 -4.60 2.86 -2.37
N PHE A 46 -3.80 3.62 -3.13
CA PHE A 46 -2.99 4.69 -2.56
C PHE A 46 -3.82 5.88 -2.07
N CYS A 47 -4.94 6.20 -2.73
CA CYS A 47 -5.91 7.16 -2.20
C CYS A 47 -6.44 6.72 -0.83
N MET A 48 -6.82 5.46 -0.68
CA MET A 48 -7.31 4.92 0.59
C MET A 48 -6.24 4.96 1.69
N ILE A 49 -4.99 4.59 1.37
CA ILE A 49 -3.86 4.70 2.32
C ILE A 49 -3.66 6.16 2.74
N MET A 50 -3.69 7.09 1.79
CA MET A 50 -3.56 8.52 2.07
C MET A 50 -4.68 9.03 2.99
N ASP A 51 -5.92 8.59 2.79
CA ASP A 51 -7.05 8.96 3.65
C ASP A 51 -6.87 8.42 5.08
N LEU A 52 -6.42 7.17 5.24
CA LEU A 52 -6.09 6.60 6.55
C LEU A 52 -5.00 7.41 7.27
N LEU A 53 -3.94 7.82 6.57
CA LEU A 53 -2.87 8.66 7.13
C LEU A 53 -3.41 10.03 7.57
N LYS A 54 -4.29 10.65 6.77
CA LYS A 54 -4.93 11.93 7.12
C LYS A 54 -5.83 11.78 8.35
N THR A 55 -6.63 10.71 8.42
CA THR A 55 -7.46 10.42 9.60
C THR A 55 -6.62 10.21 10.85
N ALA A 56 -5.51 9.48 10.76
CA ALA A 56 -4.58 9.31 11.88
C ALA A 56 -3.98 10.64 12.35
N LYS A 57 -3.62 11.53 11.41
CA LYS A 57 -3.15 12.89 11.76
C LYS A 57 -4.23 13.71 12.47
N PHE A 58 -5.47 13.69 11.99
CA PHE A 58 -6.58 14.39 12.66
C PHE A 58 -6.85 13.82 14.06
N ALA A 59 -6.76 12.50 14.23
CA ALA A 59 -6.90 11.87 15.53
C ALA A 59 -5.81 12.34 16.51
N LEU A 60 -4.55 12.48 16.04
CA LEU A 60 -3.44 12.99 16.86
C LEU A 60 -3.63 14.47 17.23
N ASP A 61 -4.09 15.30 16.31
CA ASP A 61 -4.35 16.73 16.56
C ASP A 61 -5.47 16.94 17.60
N GLY A 62 -6.40 16.00 17.72
CA GLY A 62 -7.50 16.02 18.68
C GLY A 62 -7.15 15.54 20.10
N ILE A 63 -5.92 15.06 20.34
CA ILE A 63 -5.48 14.63 21.67
C ILE A 63 -5.13 15.87 22.51
N GLU A 64 -5.83 16.09 23.62
CA GLU A 64 -5.45 17.12 24.60
C GLU A 64 -4.09 16.75 25.22
N VAL A 65 -3.03 17.43 24.78
CA VAL A 65 -1.68 17.21 25.32
C VAL A 65 -1.58 17.89 26.69
N SER A 66 -1.42 17.10 27.75
CA SER A 66 -1.14 17.62 29.09
C SER A 66 0.12 18.50 29.06
N THR A 67 0.03 19.72 29.60
CA THR A 67 1.10 20.72 29.63
C THR A 67 2.33 20.32 30.44
N GLU A 68 2.28 19.17 31.12
CA GLU A 68 3.34 18.66 32.00
C GLU A 68 4.42 17.85 31.28
N SER A 69 4.18 17.40 30.05
CA SER A 69 5.18 16.65 29.27
C SER A 69 6.01 17.57 28.36
N THR A 70 7.33 17.50 28.47
CA THR A 70 8.28 18.27 27.63
C THR A 70 8.48 17.65 26.25
N ILE A 71 7.99 16.43 26.02
CA ILE A 71 8.12 15.67 24.77
C ILE A 71 6.75 15.58 24.12
N ASN A 72 6.58 16.31 23.01
CA ASN A 72 5.34 16.35 22.25
C ASN A 72 5.33 15.21 21.21
N THR A 73 5.16 13.97 21.69
CA THR A 73 5.29 12.73 20.91
C THR A 73 4.33 12.71 19.73
N GLU A 74 3.11 13.21 19.95
CA GLU A 74 2.03 13.35 18.98
C GLU A 74 2.49 14.19 17.78
N ARG A 75 3.24 15.27 18.05
CA ARG A 75 3.79 16.14 17.00
C ARG A 75 4.86 15.42 16.15
N TYR A 76 5.68 14.57 16.76
CA TYR A 76 6.67 13.78 16.02
C TYR A 76 5.99 12.72 15.15
N VAL A 77 4.98 12.02 15.67
CA VAL A 77 4.18 11.05 14.91
C VAL A 77 3.45 11.75 13.76
N GLY A 78 2.80 12.90 14.01
CA GLY A 78 2.13 13.68 12.97
C GLY A 78 3.09 14.14 11.86
N SER A 79 4.31 14.55 12.23
CA SER A 79 5.36 14.90 11.26
C SER A 79 5.79 13.70 10.42
N LEU A 80 5.95 12.52 11.02
CA LEU A 80 6.29 11.29 10.30
C LEU A 80 5.18 10.87 9.33
N LEU A 81 3.92 10.89 9.76
CA LEU A 81 2.77 10.57 8.91
C LEU A 81 2.70 11.50 7.69
N ARG A 82 3.04 12.78 7.85
CA ARG A 82 3.13 13.73 6.73
C ARG A 82 4.24 13.37 5.75
N ILE A 83 5.41 12.93 6.23
CA ILE A 83 6.49 12.50 5.35
C ILE A 83 6.05 11.26 4.56
N ILE A 84 5.42 10.29 5.22
CA ILE A 84 4.90 9.08 4.55
C ILE A 84 3.86 9.45 3.49
N GLU A 85 2.92 10.35 3.81
CA GLU A 85 1.91 10.86 2.87
C GLU A 85 2.55 11.47 1.62
N MET A 86 3.64 12.25 1.78
CA MET A 86 4.35 12.88 0.66
C MET A 86 5.15 11.89 -0.21
N LEU A 87 5.43 10.68 0.28
CA LEU A 87 6.18 9.66 -0.45
C LEU A 87 5.29 8.68 -1.21
N ILE A 88 3.96 8.85 -1.16
CA ILE A 88 3.03 8.01 -1.89
C ILE A 88 3.17 8.27 -3.40
N PRO A 89 3.49 7.25 -4.22
CA PRO A 89 3.76 7.41 -5.65
C PRO A 89 2.46 7.32 -6.46
N LEU A 90 1.68 8.41 -6.45
CA LEU A 90 0.37 8.44 -7.12
C LEU A 90 0.50 8.40 -8.64
N GLU A 91 1.49 9.10 -9.20
CA GLU A 91 1.74 9.16 -10.63
C GLU A 91 2.16 7.78 -11.18
N GLU A 92 3.01 7.06 -10.47
CA GLU A 92 3.40 5.70 -10.84
C GLU A 92 2.22 4.73 -10.73
N ALA A 93 1.33 4.89 -9.75
CA ALA A 93 0.11 4.10 -9.66
C ALA A 93 -0.84 4.35 -10.83
N GLU A 94 -1.04 5.61 -11.22
CA GLU A 94 -1.82 5.94 -12.42
C GLU A 94 -1.23 5.28 -13.67
N LEU A 95 0.09 5.32 -13.83
CA LEU A 95 0.77 4.64 -14.92
C LEU A 95 0.55 3.12 -14.88
N LEU A 96 0.67 2.49 -13.72
CA LEU A 96 0.45 1.05 -13.55
C LEU A 96 -0.99 0.66 -13.90
N ASP A 97 -1.98 1.42 -13.45
CA ASP A 97 -3.39 1.19 -13.77
C ASP A 97 -3.64 1.31 -15.28
N MET A 98 -3.05 2.31 -15.93
CA MET A 98 -3.11 2.46 -17.40
C MET A 98 -2.49 1.27 -18.14
N LEU A 99 -1.33 0.79 -17.69
CA LEU A 99 -0.65 -0.37 -18.30
C LEU A 99 -1.48 -1.65 -18.14
N TYR A 100 -2.06 -1.85 -16.95
CA TYR A 100 -2.92 -2.99 -16.70
C TYR A 100 -4.17 -3.00 -17.58
N ILE A 101 -4.84 -1.84 -17.75
CA ILE A 101 -5.99 -1.72 -18.64
C ILE A 101 -5.61 -2.04 -20.09
N LYS A 102 -4.45 -1.54 -20.57
CA LYS A 102 -3.96 -1.88 -21.93
C LYS A 102 -3.74 -3.37 -22.10
N TYR A 103 -3.06 -4.01 -21.16
CA TYR A 103 -2.84 -5.45 -21.17
C TYR A 103 -4.15 -6.25 -21.23
N LEU A 104 -5.14 -5.91 -20.40
CA LEU A 104 -6.45 -6.56 -20.42
C LEU A 104 -7.15 -6.40 -21.77
N ASN A 105 -7.09 -5.20 -22.35
CA ASN A 105 -7.70 -4.94 -23.66
C ASN A 105 -7.02 -5.73 -24.80
N GLU A 106 -5.71 -5.96 -24.73
CA GLU A 106 -4.98 -6.77 -25.71
C GLU A 106 -5.28 -8.25 -25.56
N LYS A 107 -5.29 -8.76 -24.32
CA LYS A 107 -5.67 -10.15 -24.03
C LYS A 107 -7.09 -10.47 -24.48
N ASN A 108 -8.03 -9.58 -24.19
CA ASN A 108 -9.41 -9.76 -24.64
C ASN A 108 -9.50 -9.82 -26.17
N LYS A 109 -8.69 -9.06 -26.91
CA LYS A 109 -8.65 -9.14 -28.38
C LYS A 109 -8.04 -10.43 -28.92
N SER A 110 -7.08 -11.04 -28.22
CA SER A 110 -6.52 -12.34 -28.63
C SER A 110 -7.48 -13.50 -28.38
N ASP A 111 -8.36 -13.41 -27.38
CA ASP A 111 -9.33 -14.47 -27.06
C ASP A 111 -10.53 -14.51 -28.03
N PHE A 112 -10.70 -13.50 -28.89
CA PHE A 112 -11.76 -13.42 -29.92
C PHE A 112 -11.28 -13.67 -31.36
N ASN A 113 -10.01 -14.01 -31.57
CA ASN A 113 -9.44 -14.40 -32.87
C ASN A 113 -9.10 -15.89 -32.89
#